data_AF-A0A6J8C2W8-F1
#
_entry.id   AF-A0A6J8C2W8-F1
#
_cell.length_a   1.000
_cell.length_b   1.000
_cell.length_c   1.000
_cell.angle_alpha   90.00
_cell.angle_beta   90.00
_cell.angle_gamma   90.00
#
_symmetry.space_group_name_H-M   'P 1'
#
loop_
_entity.id
_entity.type
_entity.pdbx_description
1 polymer ?
#
loop_
_entity_poly.entity_id
_entity_poly.type
_entity_poly.pdbx_seq_one_letter_code
_entity_poly.pdbx_strand_id
1 'polypeptide(L)'
;MADTDKLTSEVKTMSLQNGENTSPDKSSDDFISQWGFPLPDLYKLALRFYKGTTNGSEKDGKAIHLTYKEKLRLVAYTKQAAHGKYRNDVSPDVGFLDVVGNDRRQAWQSLGDMSKESAMVEFIKLVDSQCSLLRPYIEAHKAENMEKIKKQREAEEQRRREEEEKERKRLEEEAQRQLEMERKRQIEQETQIRTALNQQTAVQFSQYASQQCPGNKQQQEELIRQLQEQHFQQYMQQVYQQQLLHQQQQYQQLQQNMSSVAPTTTTNNNPNVTTVITKTETKEITQAQQQQMQQQQQPNGPTSVPTEQPDTNGNKEDHELPPLAAASMWTRKDIKEFKESLRKDKDSVIKIGSGETVTVRVPTHEDGSCLFWEFSTDYYDIGFGVYFEWTVEPSNAVTVHVSESSDEEDLEEEQQENKVDVEQGSKQDNRPPTDEIIPVYRRDCHEEVYCGSHAYPGQGVYLLKFDNSYSLWRSKTLYYRVYYSR
;
A
#
# COMPACT_ATOMS: atom_id res chain seq x y z
N MET A 1 -2.04 -60.49 31.29
CA MET A 1 -0.67 -61.04 31.21
C MET A 1 0.15 -59.92 30.59
N ALA A 2 0.74 -59.03 31.39
CA ALA A 2 2.05 -59.19 32.05
C ALA A 2 3.12 -59.54 31.01
N ASP A 3 4.27 -58.89 30.88
CA ASP A 3 4.94 -57.78 31.57
C ASP A 3 6.23 -57.52 30.75
N THR A 4 6.79 -56.30 30.83
CA THR A 4 8.24 -55.95 30.73
C THR A 4 9.07 -56.40 29.49
N ASP A 5 10.20 -55.83 29.06
CA ASP A 5 11.24 -54.92 29.55
C ASP A 5 12.06 -54.47 28.29
N LYS A 6 12.37 -53.19 28.10
CA LYS A 6 13.70 -52.55 28.32
C LYS A 6 14.90 -52.94 27.41
N LEU A 7 15.39 -51.90 26.72
CA LEU A 7 16.76 -51.35 26.70
C LEU A 7 17.89 -51.96 25.82
N THR A 8 18.74 -51.03 25.33
CA THR A 8 20.13 -51.12 24.82
C THR A 8 20.35 -51.40 23.32
N SER A 9 21.36 -50.90 22.61
CA SER A 9 22.20 -49.67 22.57
C SER A 9 23.29 -49.92 21.52
N GLU A 10 23.71 -48.89 20.77
CA GLU A 10 25.00 -48.77 20.02
C GLU A 10 25.18 -49.72 18.80
N VAL A 11 25.67 -49.30 17.63
CA VAL A 11 27.02 -48.78 17.28
C VAL A 11 26.90 -48.20 15.84
N LYS A 12 27.10 -46.90 15.63
CA LYS A 12 28.33 -46.22 15.12
C LYS A 12 28.78 -46.63 13.70
N THR A 13 28.64 -45.70 12.75
CA THR A 13 29.55 -45.55 11.61
C THR A 13 29.90 -44.07 11.46
N MET A 14 31.17 -43.74 11.70
CA MET A 14 31.77 -42.41 11.50
C MET A 14 32.36 -42.30 10.10
N SER A 15 32.24 -41.11 9.49
CA SER A 15 33.26 -40.35 8.72
C SER A 15 32.54 -39.39 7.76
N LEU A 16 32.92 -38.14 7.50
CA LEU A 16 33.99 -37.24 7.92
C LEU A 16 33.55 -35.80 7.56
N GLN A 17 34.12 -34.81 8.24
CA GLN A 17 33.89 -33.36 8.15
C GLN A 17 34.03 -32.74 6.75
N ASN A 18 33.19 -31.74 6.42
CA ASN A 18 33.53 -30.30 6.44
C ASN A 18 32.45 -29.45 5.74
N GLY A 19 32.10 -28.31 6.34
CA GLY A 19 31.31 -27.24 5.72
C GLY A 19 30.17 -26.74 6.60
N GLU A 20 30.48 -25.87 7.57
CA GLU A 20 29.48 -25.06 8.25
C GLU A 20 28.84 -24.08 7.25
N ASN A 21 27.74 -24.49 6.64
CA ASN A 21 26.74 -23.56 6.11
C ASN A 21 25.71 -23.32 7.22
N THR A 22 25.91 -22.27 8.01
CA THR A 22 24.87 -21.74 8.89
C THR A 22 23.72 -21.22 8.02
N SER A 23 22.62 -21.95 8.04
CA SER A 23 21.37 -21.60 7.37
C SER A 23 20.85 -20.26 7.94
N PRO A 24 20.47 -19.28 7.10
CA PRO A 24 19.97 -17.97 7.55
C PRO A 24 18.67 -18.07 8.39
N ASP A 25 17.94 -19.17 8.26
CA ASP A 25 16.62 -19.41 8.88
C ASP A 25 16.66 -19.52 10.42
N LYS A 26 17.73 -20.09 10.99
CA LYS A 26 17.83 -20.29 12.45
C LYS A 26 17.97 -18.99 13.23
N SER A 27 18.61 -17.98 12.64
CA SER A 27 18.82 -16.70 13.31
C SER A 27 17.53 -15.91 13.47
N SER A 28 16.63 -15.97 12.49
CA SER A 28 15.35 -15.23 12.53
C SER A 28 14.42 -15.78 13.61
N ASP A 29 14.32 -17.10 13.75
CA ASP A 29 13.46 -17.76 14.74
C ASP A 29 13.89 -17.49 16.19
N ASP A 30 15.21 -17.43 16.44
CA ASP A 30 15.75 -17.11 17.76
C ASP A 30 15.40 -15.66 18.18
N PHE A 31 15.43 -14.70 17.24
CA PHE A 31 15.05 -13.32 17.49
C PHE A 31 13.54 -13.15 17.70
N ILE A 32 12.71 -13.87 16.95
CA ILE A 32 11.26 -13.87 17.14
C ILE A 32 10.91 -14.42 18.53
N SER A 33 11.58 -15.49 18.97
CA SER A 33 11.39 -16.07 20.30
C SER A 33 11.81 -15.09 21.41
N GLN A 34 12.96 -14.43 21.27
CA GLN A 34 13.51 -13.55 22.31
C GLN A 34 12.82 -12.18 22.39
N TRP A 35 12.50 -11.57 21.24
CA TRP A 35 12.04 -10.18 21.16
C TRP A 35 10.62 -10.03 20.63
N GLY A 36 10.04 -11.08 20.05
CA GLY A 36 8.70 -11.05 19.46
C GLY A 36 8.63 -10.44 18.06
N PHE A 37 9.78 -10.13 17.45
CA PHE A 37 9.88 -9.54 16.12
C PHE A 37 10.98 -10.21 15.30
N PRO A 38 10.82 -10.33 13.97
CA PRO A 38 11.91 -10.65 13.07
C PRO A 38 13.04 -9.61 13.20
N LEU A 39 14.28 -10.04 12.95
CA LEU A 39 15.47 -9.18 13.09
C LEU A 39 15.37 -7.84 12.33
N PRO A 40 14.88 -7.77 11.07
CA PRO A 40 14.77 -6.50 10.36
C PRO A 40 13.77 -5.52 10.99
N ASP A 41 12.66 -6.02 11.52
CA ASP A 41 11.63 -5.19 12.16
C ASP A 41 12.09 -4.71 13.53
N LEU A 42 12.75 -5.59 14.28
CA LEU A 42 13.41 -5.25 15.53
C LEU A 42 14.48 -4.18 15.34
N TYR A 43 15.29 -4.30 14.30
CA TYR A 43 16.32 -3.30 13.95
C TYR A 43 15.70 -1.94 13.63
N LYS A 44 14.61 -1.89 12.86
CA LYS A 44 13.88 -0.64 12.58
C LYS A 44 13.32 -0.01 13.86
N LEU A 45 12.74 -0.79 14.75
CA LEU A 45 12.24 -0.32 16.04
C LEU A 45 13.38 0.22 16.92
N ALA A 46 14.51 -0.49 16.99
CA ALA A 46 15.68 -0.06 17.73
C ALA A 46 16.33 1.21 17.14
N LEU A 47 16.39 1.33 15.82
CA LEU A 47 16.89 2.51 15.13
C LEU A 47 15.98 3.72 15.38
N ARG A 48 14.65 3.54 15.35
CA ARG A 48 13.68 4.59 15.69
C ARG A 48 13.81 5.03 17.14
N PHE A 49 13.97 4.09 18.07
CA PHE A 49 14.23 4.37 19.47
C PHE A 49 15.52 5.16 19.66
N TYR A 50 16.60 4.75 18.99
CA TYR A 50 17.89 5.43 19.00
C TYR A 50 17.81 6.85 18.41
N LYS A 51 17.21 7.04 17.22
CA LYS A 51 17.00 8.36 16.62
C LYS A 51 16.13 9.24 17.53
N GLY A 52 15.08 8.69 18.15
CA GLY A 52 14.18 9.43 19.04
C GLY A 52 14.86 9.91 20.33
N THR A 53 15.69 9.07 20.95
CA THR A 53 16.44 9.40 22.17
C THR A 53 17.62 10.34 21.93
N THR A 54 18.14 10.41 20.69
CA THR A 54 19.27 11.28 20.32
C THR A 54 18.85 12.62 19.70
N ASN A 55 17.70 12.68 19.00
CA ASN A 55 17.21 13.87 18.29
C ASN A 55 16.08 14.62 19.03
N GLY A 56 15.70 14.16 20.22
CA GLY A 56 14.65 14.73 21.06
C GLY A 56 15.02 16.07 21.71
N SER A 57 14.03 16.95 21.84
CA SER A 57 14.11 18.21 22.62
C SER A 57 14.60 17.97 24.05
N GLU A 58 15.16 19.00 24.70
CA GLU A 58 15.92 19.02 25.97
C GLU A 58 15.35 18.22 27.18
N LYS A 59 14.11 17.73 27.11
CA LYS A 59 13.47 16.91 28.16
C LYS A 59 13.66 15.39 28.00
N ASP A 60 13.94 14.89 26.80
CA ASP A 60 14.09 13.43 26.53
C ASP A 60 15.53 13.02 26.16
N GLY A 61 16.40 13.99 25.82
CA GLY A 61 17.76 13.76 25.30
C GLY A 61 18.83 13.26 26.28
N LYS A 62 18.45 12.52 27.33
CA LYS A 62 19.38 11.99 28.35
C LYS A 62 19.22 10.50 28.66
N ALA A 63 18.33 9.78 27.97
CA ALA A 63 18.06 8.38 28.31
C ALA A 63 19.19 7.40 27.89
N ILE A 64 20.07 7.81 26.97
CA ILE A 64 21.15 6.96 26.46
C ILE A 64 22.51 7.69 26.57
N HIS A 65 23.40 7.14 27.39
CA HIS A 65 24.74 7.70 27.63
C HIS A 65 25.80 6.90 26.89
N LEU A 66 25.99 7.22 25.60
CA LEU A 66 27.00 6.55 24.79
C LEU A 66 28.33 7.29 24.81
N THR A 67 29.43 6.55 24.86
CA THR A 67 30.77 7.08 24.61
C THR A 67 30.97 7.38 23.13
N TYR A 68 31.89 8.28 22.79
CA TYR A 68 32.22 8.59 21.38
C TYR A 68 32.52 7.33 20.54
N LYS A 69 33.18 6.34 21.12
CA LYS A 69 33.52 5.08 20.45
C LYS A 69 32.31 4.18 20.18
N GLU A 70 31.40 4.02 21.15
CA GLU A 70 30.18 3.21 20.97
C GLU A 70 29.25 3.84 19.93
N LYS A 71 29.15 5.16 20.02
CA LYS A 71 28.48 5.98 19.05
C LYS A 71 28.99 5.81 17.62
N LEU A 72 30.32 5.81 17.45
CA LEU A 72 30.96 5.56 16.15
C LEU A 72 30.64 4.16 15.63
N ARG A 73 30.59 3.16 16.52
CA ARG A 73 30.16 1.79 16.18
C ARG A 73 28.71 1.74 15.72
N LEU A 74 27.79 2.46 16.36
CA LEU A 74 26.39 2.52 15.92
C LEU A 74 26.25 3.09 14.51
N VAL A 75 27.02 4.14 14.18
CA VAL A 75 27.07 4.69 12.82
C VAL A 75 27.62 3.66 11.84
N ALA A 76 28.72 3.00 12.19
CA ALA A 76 29.32 1.95 11.36
C ALA A 76 28.36 0.78 11.12
N TYR A 77 27.68 0.28 12.17
CA TYR A 77 26.68 -0.78 12.03
C TYR A 77 25.49 -0.35 11.17
N THR A 78 25.06 0.92 11.28
CA THR A 78 23.98 1.46 10.44
C THR A 78 24.37 1.46 8.97
N LYS A 79 25.59 1.92 8.64
CA LYS A 79 26.10 1.90 7.28
C LYS A 79 26.35 0.48 6.76
N GLN A 80 26.85 -0.44 7.60
CA GLN A 80 27.01 -1.85 7.24
C GLN A 80 25.65 -2.55 6.99
N ALA A 81 24.63 -2.27 7.79
CA ALA A 81 23.29 -2.84 7.61
C ALA A 81 22.63 -2.34 6.31
N ALA A 82 22.86 -1.08 5.93
CA ALA A 82 22.32 -0.51 4.69
C ALA A 82 23.11 -0.99 3.46
N HIS A 83 24.41 -0.71 3.41
CA HIS A 83 25.24 -0.84 2.22
C HIS A 83 26.12 -2.10 2.20
N GLY A 84 26.18 -2.85 3.31
CA GLY A 84 27.11 -3.97 3.44
C GLY A 84 28.54 -3.51 3.67
N LYS A 85 29.51 -4.30 3.19
CA LYS A 85 30.94 -4.01 3.32
C LYS A 85 31.28 -2.62 2.77
N TYR A 86 32.14 -1.90 3.48
CA TYR A 86 32.67 -0.62 3.00
C TYR A 86 33.29 -0.76 1.61
N ARG A 87 32.89 0.13 0.71
CA ARG A 87 33.45 0.30 -0.63
C ARG A 87 33.71 1.80 -0.86
N ASN A 88 34.70 2.14 -1.68
CA ASN A 88 35.11 3.53 -1.91
C ASN A 88 34.09 4.32 -2.77
N ASP A 89 33.19 3.64 -3.46
CA ASP A 89 32.11 4.22 -4.29
C ASP A 89 30.95 4.76 -3.44
N VAL A 90 30.78 4.27 -2.21
CA VAL A 90 29.70 4.63 -1.27
C VAL A 90 30.19 5.47 -0.08
N SER A 91 31.36 6.12 -0.22
CA SER A 91 31.84 7.13 0.73
C SER A 91 32.91 8.05 0.09
N PRO A 92 32.57 9.27 -0.38
CA PRO A 92 33.51 10.20 -1.01
C PRO A 92 34.55 10.68 -0.01
N ASP A 93 35.74 11.02 -0.50
CA ASP A 93 36.90 11.40 0.31
C ASP A 93 36.61 12.49 1.34
N VAL A 94 36.67 12.08 2.61
CA VAL A 94 36.62 12.98 3.76
C VAL A 94 37.88 13.83 3.74
N GLY A 95 37.68 15.15 3.65
CA GLY A 95 38.79 16.11 3.63
C GLY A 95 39.68 15.95 4.86
N PHE A 96 40.97 16.26 4.72
CA PHE A 96 41.98 16.08 5.77
C PHE A 96 41.63 16.73 7.12
N LEU A 97 40.77 17.77 7.13
CA LEU A 97 40.32 18.47 8.34
C LEU A 97 39.05 17.88 8.97
N ASP A 98 38.35 16.95 8.30
CA ASP A 98 37.17 16.27 8.82
C ASP A 98 37.55 15.02 9.64
N VAL A 99 38.11 15.27 10.82
CA VAL A 99 38.53 14.22 11.77
C VAL A 99 37.38 13.29 12.12
N VAL A 100 36.17 13.82 12.23
CA VAL A 100 34.97 13.06 12.61
C VAL A 100 34.50 12.17 11.47
N GLY A 101 34.46 12.69 10.23
CA GLY A 101 34.16 11.88 9.04
C GLY A 101 35.20 10.80 8.82
N ASN A 102 36.48 11.10 9.02
CA ASN A 102 37.55 10.11 8.95
C ASN A 102 37.38 9.00 10.00
N ASP A 103 37.04 9.33 11.25
CA ASP A 103 36.75 8.34 12.29
C ASP A 103 35.58 7.43 11.89
N ARG A 104 34.50 8.00 11.31
CA ARG A 104 33.32 7.21 10.86
C ARG A 104 33.69 6.23 9.77
N ARG A 105 34.43 6.72 8.77
CA ARG A 105 34.95 5.90 7.68
C ARG A 105 35.79 4.75 8.22
N GLN A 106 36.75 5.05 9.08
CA GLN A 106 37.64 4.03 9.67
C GLN A 106 36.85 2.99 10.48
N ALA A 107 35.85 3.43 11.25
CA ALA A 107 35.00 2.51 12.00
C ALA A 107 34.18 1.60 11.09
N TRP A 108 33.60 2.11 10.01
CA TRP A 108 32.89 1.28 9.03
C TRP A 108 33.83 0.32 8.30
N GLN A 109 34.99 0.81 7.84
CA GLN A 109 36.04 -0.03 7.24
C GLN A 109 36.47 -1.17 8.18
N SER A 110 36.55 -0.90 9.50
CA SER A 110 36.95 -1.90 10.49
C SER A 110 35.96 -3.06 10.67
N LEU A 111 34.72 -2.91 10.19
CA LEU A 111 33.72 -3.99 10.23
C LEU A 111 33.99 -5.08 9.17
N GLY A 112 34.78 -4.78 8.13
CA GLY A 112 35.19 -5.74 7.11
C GLY A 112 34.01 -6.47 6.45
N ASP A 113 34.09 -7.81 6.39
CA ASP A 113 33.10 -8.69 5.75
C ASP A 113 31.90 -9.04 6.66
N MET A 114 31.60 -8.20 7.66
CA MET A 114 30.43 -8.39 8.53
C MET A 114 29.13 -8.42 7.72
N SER A 115 28.26 -9.41 7.95
CA SER A 115 26.98 -9.48 7.24
C SER A 115 26.03 -8.36 7.69
N LYS A 116 25.04 -8.03 6.84
CA LYS A 116 24.01 -7.03 7.18
C LYS A 116 23.25 -7.43 8.45
N GLU A 117 22.89 -8.70 8.57
CA GLU A 117 22.19 -9.27 9.73
C GLU A 117 23.05 -9.15 10.99
N SER A 118 24.34 -9.47 10.89
CA SER A 118 25.27 -9.35 12.02
C SER A 118 25.40 -7.90 12.50
N ALA A 119 25.45 -6.94 11.57
CA ALA A 119 25.47 -5.52 11.91
C ALA A 119 24.18 -5.06 12.60
N MET A 120 23.00 -5.53 12.15
CA MET A 120 21.72 -5.26 12.81
C MET A 120 21.69 -5.82 14.24
N VAL A 121 22.17 -7.05 14.42
CA VAL A 121 22.25 -7.70 15.75
C VAL A 121 23.14 -6.92 16.70
N GLU A 122 24.36 -6.57 16.28
CA GLU A 122 25.30 -5.83 17.12
C GLU A 122 24.82 -4.41 17.42
N PHE A 123 24.12 -3.76 16.48
CA PHE A 123 23.43 -2.51 16.74
C PHE A 123 22.41 -2.65 17.87
N ILE A 124 21.52 -3.64 17.78
CA ILE A 124 20.46 -3.87 18.78
C ILE A 124 21.08 -4.17 20.15
N LYS A 125 22.09 -5.05 20.22
CA LYS A 125 22.80 -5.38 21.47
C LYS A 125 23.44 -4.15 22.09
N LEU A 126 24.10 -3.32 21.28
CA LEU A 126 24.73 -2.11 21.76
C LEU A 126 23.70 -1.12 22.31
N VAL A 127 22.56 -0.92 21.64
CA VAL A 127 21.49 -0.08 22.17
C VAL A 127 20.85 -0.67 23.44
N ASP A 128 20.59 -1.98 23.49
CA ASP A 128 20.02 -2.68 24.66
C ASP A 128 20.92 -2.55 25.90
N SER A 129 22.23 -2.73 25.72
CA SER A 129 23.20 -2.61 26.82
C SER A 129 23.33 -1.18 27.37
N GLN A 130 23.08 -0.18 26.53
CA GLN A 130 23.30 1.23 26.86
C GLN A 130 22.01 1.95 27.27
N CYS A 131 20.85 1.34 27.01
CA CYS A 131 19.55 1.86 27.42
C CYS A 131 18.59 0.75 27.83
N SER A 132 18.33 0.64 29.13
CA SER A 132 17.38 -0.33 29.70
C SER A 132 15.93 -0.11 29.26
N LEU A 133 15.61 1.05 28.67
CA LEU A 133 14.27 1.38 28.19
C LEU A 133 13.96 0.77 26.81
N LEU A 134 14.95 0.22 26.10
CA LEU A 134 14.73 -0.41 24.80
C LEU A 134 13.76 -1.61 24.90
N ARG A 135 13.93 -2.46 25.93
CA ARG A 135 13.08 -3.64 26.15
C ARG A 135 11.62 -3.28 26.42
N PRO A 136 11.30 -2.42 27.40
CA PRO A 136 9.94 -1.95 27.61
C PRO A 136 9.31 -1.30 26.36
N TYR A 137 10.11 -0.55 25.58
CA TYR A 137 9.65 0.07 24.35
C TYR A 137 9.24 -0.96 23.29
N ILE A 138 10.06 -2.00 23.09
CA ILE A 138 9.76 -3.08 22.15
C ILE A 138 8.55 -3.90 22.63
N GLU A 139 8.44 -4.18 23.93
CA GLU A 139 7.31 -4.89 24.51
C GLU A 139 5.99 -4.13 24.31
N ALA A 140 5.98 -2.81 24.50
CA ALA A 140 4.82 -1.97 24.24
C ALA A 140 4.39 -2.03 22.77
N HIS A 141 5.35 -1.94 21.83
CA HIS A 141 5.05 -2.09 20.40
C HIS A 141 4.57 -3.50 20.03
N LYS A 142 5.08 -4.53 20.71
CA LYS A 142 4.58 -5.90 20.55
C LYS A 142 3.11 -6.01 20.94
N ALA A 143 2.74 -5.45 22.10
CA ALA A 143 1.37 -5.45 22.59
C ALA A 143 0.43 -4.69 21.62
N GLU A 144 0.85 -3.50 21.17
CA GLU A 144 0.10 -2.70 20.20
C GLU A 144 -0.15 -3.46 18.89
N ASN A 145 0.89 -4.12 18.35
CA ASN A 145 0.76 -4.88 17.12
C ASN A 145 -0.18 -6.10 17.29
N MET A 146 -0.09 -6.80 18.42
CA MET A 146 -0.99 -7.92 18.73
C MET A 146 -2.45 -7.48 18.86
N GLU A 147 -2.70 -6.34 19.50
CA GLU A 147 -4.05 -5.76 19.62
C GLU A 147 -4.61 -5.36 18.25
N LYS A 148 -3.77 -4.74 17.41
CA LYS A 148 -4.14 -4.36 16.04
C LYS A 148 -4.55 -5.57 15.20
N ILE A 149 -3.76 -6.66 15.26
CA ILE A 149 -4.07 -7.92 14.57
C ILE A 149 -5.39 -8.52 15.08
N LYS A 150 -5.59 -8.54 16.40
CA LYS A 150 -6.83 -9.04 17.01
C LYS A 150 -8.06 -8.24 16.53
N LYS A 151 -7.97 -6.91 16.57
CA LYS A 151 -9.06 -6.01 16.15
C LYS A 151 -9.39 -6.16 14.66
N GLN A 152 -8.38 -6.35 13.81
CA GLN A 152 -8.60 -6.61 12.38
C GLN A 152 -9.34 -7.92 12.15
N ARG A 153 -8.96 -8.99 12.85
CA ARG A 153 -9.63 -10.29 12.76
C ARG A 153 -11.10 -10.21 13.23
N GLU A 154 -11.35 -9.54 14.35
CA GLU A 154 -12.70 -9.33 14.86
C GLU A 154 -13.57 -8.51 13.90
N ALA A 155 -13.02 -7.44 13.30
CA ALA A 155 -13.73 -6.63 12.32
C ALA A 155 -14.02 -7.38 11.02
N GLU A 156 -13.10 -8.24 10.56
CA GLU A 156 -13.31 -9.10 9.40
C GLU A 156 -14.39 -10.15 9.66
N GLU A 157 -14.36 -10.79 10.82
CA GLU A 157 -15.41 -11.76 11.20
C GLU A 157 -16.78 -11.09 11.34
N GLN A 158 -16.83 -9.88 11.92
CA GLN A 158 -18.05 -9.10 12.02
C GLN A 158 -18.62 -8.74 10.64
N ARG A 159 -17.77 -8.27 9.71
CA ARG A 159 -18.19 -7.97 8.34
C ARG A 159 -18.73 -9.21 7.63
N ARG A 160 -18.07 -10.36 7.79
CA ARG A 160 -18.55 -11.62 7.20
C ARG A 160 -19.94 -12.00 7.72
N ARG A 161 -20.17 -11.88 9.03
CA ARG A 161 -21.49 -12.15 9.63
C ARG A 161 -22.57 -11.18 9.15
N GLU A 162 -22.24 -9.90 9.02
CA GLU A 162 -23.16 -8.89 8.51
C GLU A 162 -23.54 -9.12 7.04
N GLU A 163 -22.57 -9.54 6.21
CA GLU A 163 -22.81 -9.91 4.81
C GLU A 163 -23.69 -11.16 4.70
N GLU A 164 -23.39 -12.22 5.47
CA GLU A 164 -24.20 -13.44 5.54
C GLU A 164 -25.64 -13.14 6.01
N GLU A 165 -25.82 -12.29 7.03
CA GLU A 165 -27.15 -11.89 7.51
C GLU A 165 -27.93 -11.08 6.47
N LYS A 166 -27.25 -10.17 5.77
CA LYS A 166 -27.84 -9.35 4.70
C LYS A 166 -28.26 -10.21 3.51
N GLU A 167 -27.46 -11.20 3.15
CA GLU A 167 -27.81 -12.16 2.09
C GLU A 167 -29.01 -13.01 2.49
N ARG A 168 -29.05 -13.52 3.72
CA ARG A 168 -30.22 -14.25 4.26
C ARG A 168 -31.49 -13.41 4.21
N LYS A 169 -31.43 -12.15 4.64
CA LYS A 169 -32.57 -11.22 4.59
C LYS A 169 -33.05 -10.98 3.16
N ARG A 170 -32.13 -10.80 2.21
CA ARG A 170 -32.49 -10.64 0.78
C ARG A 170 -33.20 -11.87 0.24
N LEU A 171 -32.69 -13.07 0.52
CA LEU A 171 -33.30 -14.31 0.08
C LEU A 171 -34.69 -14.52 0.70
N GLU A 172 -34.85 -14.18 1.99
CA GLU A 172 -36.13 -14.25 2.68
C GLU A 172 -37.14 -13.25 2.10
N GLU A 173 -36.74 -11.99 1.87
CA GLU A 173 -37.59 -10.98 1.23
C GLU A 173 -37.99 -11.37 -0.20
N GLU A 174 -37.07 -11.94 -0.98
CA GLU A 174 -37.36 -12.41 -2.33
C GLU A 174 -38.34 -13.59 -2.32
N ALA A 175 -38.15 -14.55 -1.42
CA ALA A 175 -39.07 -15.67 -1.23
C ALA A 175 -40.47 -15.20 -0.80
N GLN A 176 -40.56 -14.21 0.09
CA GLN A 176 -41.83 -13.62 0.49
C GLN A 176 -42.54 -12.93 -0.69
N ARG A 177 -41.82 -12.17 -1.52
CA ARG A 177 -42.39 -11.54 -2.72
C ARG A 177 -42.89 -12.57 -3.72
N GLN A 178 -42.16 -13.66 -3.93
CA GLN A 178 -42.59 -14.75 -4.81
C GLN A 178 -43.88 -15.40 -4.29
N LEU A 179 -43.95 -15.67 -2.98
CA LEU A 179 -45.14 -16.26 -2.36
C LEU A 179 -46.35 -15.31 -2.43
N GLU A 180 -46.15 -14.00 -2.27
CA GLU A 180 -47.20 -12.99 -2.43
C GLU A 180 -47.69 -12.89 -3.88
N MET A 181 -46.77 -12.89 -4.85
CA MET A 181 -47.11 -12.88 -6.28
C MET A 181 -47.91 -14.12 -6.67
N GLU A 182 -47.51 -15.30 -6.20
CA GLU A 182 -48.22 -16.55 -6.44
C GLU A 182 -49.61 -16.55 -5.80
N ARG A 183 -49.73 -16.10 -4.55
CA ARG A 183 -51.03 -15.91 -3.89
C ARG A 183 -51.93 -14.96 -4.68
N LYS A 184 -51.39 -13.84 -5.16
CA LYS A 184 -52.15 -12.85 -5.93
C LYS A 184 -52.65 -13.45 -7.25
N ARG A 185 -51.81 -14.23 -7.93
CA ARG A 185 -52.18 -14.95 -9.15
C ARG A 185 -53.29 -15.97 -8.90
N GLN A 186 -53.23 -16.71 -7.80
CA GLN A 186 -54.28 -17.66 -7.41
C GLN A 186 -55.62 -16.96 -7.14
N ILE A 187 -55.60 -15.85 -6.39
CA ILE A 187 -56.81 -15.06 -6.12
C ILE A 187 -57.41 -14.49 -7.41
N GLU A 188 -56.56 -14.01 -8.32
CA GLU A 188 -57.00 -13.48 -9.61
C GLU A 188 -57.63 -14.58 -10.48
N GLN A 189 -57.00 -15.75 -10.55
CA GLN A 189 -57.54 -16.91 -11.26
C GLN A 189 -58.88 -17.36 -10.68
N GLU A 190 -59.00 -17.46 -9.35
CA GLU A 190 -60.25 -17.79 -8.66
C GLU A 190 -61.36 -16.79 -8.99
N THR A 191 -61.03 -15.50 -8.96
CA THR A 191 -61.96 -14.40 -9.27
C THR A 191 -62.42 -14.45 -10.72
N GLN A 192 -61.52 -14.75 -11.66
CA GLN A 192 -61.85 -14.91 -13.08
C GLN A 192 -62.81 -16.09 -13.30
N ILE A 193 -62.53 -17.25 -12.71
CA ILE A 193 -63.40 -18.44 -12.78
C ILE A 193 -64.79 -18.11 -12.21
N ARG A 194 -64.83 -17.50 -11.02
CA ARG A 194 -66.08 -17.12 -10.36
C ARG A 194 -66.89 -16.14 -11.21
N THR A 195 -66.23 -15.14 -11.79
CA THR A 195 -66.88 -14.16 -12.66
C THR A 195 -67.45 -14.81 -13.92
N ALA A 196 -66.68 -15.70 -14.57
CA ALA A 196 -67.13 -16.41 -15.76
C ALA A 196 -68.32 -17.34 -15.49
N LEU A 197 -68.29 -18.11 -14.40
CA LEU A 197 -69.40 -18.98 -13.98
C LEU A 197 -70.65 -18.16 -13.63
N ASN A 198 -70.47 -17.03 -12.94
CA ASN A 198 -71.57 -16.13 -12.61
C ASN A 198 -72.22 -15.56 -13.87
N GLN A 199 -71.45 -15.20 -14.90
CA GLN A 199 -71.99 -14.74 -16.19
C GLN A 199 -72.78 -15.84 -16.90
N GLN A 200 -72.25 -17.06 -16.94
CA GLN A 200 -72.91 -18.21 -17.58
C GLN A 200 -74.26 -18.53 -16.93
N THR A 201 -74.35 -18.41 -15.61
CA THR A 201 -75.53 -18.77 -14.82
C THR A 201 -76.49 -17.61 -14.57
N ALA A 202 -76.10 -16.37 -14.91
CA ALA A 202 -76.84 -15.15 -14.58
C ALA A 202 -78.32 -15.20 -14.97
N VAL A 203 -78.64 -15.62 -16.20
CA VAL A 203 -80.02 -15.65 -16.71
C VAL A 203 -80.84 -16.72 -15.99
N GLN A 204 -80.29 -17.92 -15.82
CA GLN A 204 -80.97 -19.06 -15.18
C GLN A 204 -81.27 -18.77 -13.70
N PHE A 205 -80.27 -18.26 -12.97
CA PHE A 205 -80.43 -17.93 -11.56
C PHE A 205 -81.34 -16.72 -11.34
N SER A 206 -81.30 -15.71 -12.22
CA SER A 206 -82.22 -14.58 -12.15
C SER A 206 -83.68 -15.01 -12.37
N GLN A 207 -83.94 -15.88 -13.34
CA GLN A 207 -85.29 -16.41 -13.57
C GLN A 207 -85.79 -17.21 -12.37
N TYR A 208 -84.97 -18.12 -11.84
CA TYR A 208 -85.32 -18.89 -10.65
C TYR A 208 -85.59 -18.00 -9.43
N ALA A 209 -84.71 -17.02 -9.16
CA ALA A 209 -84.90 -16.10 -8.05
C ALA A 209 -86.17 -15.24 -8.19
N SER A 210 -86.51 -14.79 -9.41
CA SER A 210 -87.73 -14.03 -9.67
C SER A 210 -89.02 -14.80 -9.38
N GLN A 211 -88.99 -16.13 -9.58
CA GLN A 211 -90.12 -17.02 -9.29
C GLN A 211 -90.25 -17.32 -7.79
N GLN A 212 -89.12 -17.52 -7.10
CA GLN A 212 -89.11 -17.87 -5.67
C GLN A 212 -89.38 -16.67 -4.75
N CYS A 213 -88.98 -15.47 -5.16
CA CYS A 213 -89.16 -14.24 -4.37
C CYS A 213 -89.77 -13.09 -5.19
N PRO A 214 -91.06 -13.12 -5.55
CA PRO A 214 -91.69 -12.05 -6.34
C PRO A 214 -91.67 -10.70 -5.60
N GLY A 215 -91.17 -9.64 -6.25
CA GLY A 215 -91.25 -8.26 -5.74
C GLY A 215 -90.20 -7.83 -4.71
N ASN A 216 -89.38 -8.74 -4.18
CA ASN A 216 -88.31 -8.41 -3.22
C ASN A 216 -86.92 -8.52 -3.84
N LYS A 217 -86.39 -7.39 -4.32
CA LYS A 217 -85.11 -7.33 -5.04
C LYS A 217 -83.90 -7.78 -4.20
N GLN A 218 -83.85 -7.44 -2.90
CA GLN A 218 -82.74 -7.85 -2.03
C GLN A 218 -82.72 -9.36 -1.78
N GLN A 219 -83.88 -9.99 -1.58
CA GLN A 219 -83.95 -11.44 -1.41
C GLN A 219 -83.60 -12.19 -2.71
N GLN A 220 -83.98 -11.64 -3.87
CA GLN A 220 -83.57 -12.19 -5.16
C GLN A 220 -82.03 -12.14 -5.33
N GLU A 221 -81.40 -11.01 -5.01
CA GLU A 221 -79.94 -10.84 -5.11
C GLU A 221 -79.18 -11.79 -4.15
N GLU A 222 -79.64 -11.93 -2.91
CA GLU A 222 -79.03 -12.84 -1.94
C GLU A 222 -79.17 -14.32 -2.37
N LEU A 223 -80.33 -14.71 -2.90
CA LEU A 223 -80.56 -16.07 -3.40
C LEU A 223 -79.67 -16.37 -4.62
N ILE A 224 -79.53 -15.42 -5.55
CA ILE A 224 -78.61 -15.56 -6.69
C ILE A 224 -77.16 -15.74 -6.21
N ARG A 225 -76.73 -14.95 -5.22
CA ARG A 225 -75.39 -15.06 -4.62
C ARG A 225 -75.16 -16.45 -4.01
N GLN A 226 -76.12 -16.98 -3.26
CA GLN A 226 -76.02 -18.32 -2.67
C GLN A 226 -75.95 -19.42 -3.73
N LEU A 227 -76.78 -19.32 -4.78
CA LEU A 227 -76.75 -20.28 -5.90
C LEU A 227 -75.43 -20.23 -6.66
N GLN A 228 -74.90 -19.03 -6.91
CA GLN A 228 -73.59 -18.82 -7.53
C GLN A 228 -72.45 -19.41 -6.68
N GLU A 229 -72.50 -19.23 -5.37
CA GLU A 229 -71.53 -19.81 -4.44
C GLU A 229 -71.59 -21.35 -4.45
N GLN A 230 -72.78 -21.94 -4.38
CA GLN A 230 -72.95 -23.40 -4.45
C GLN A 230 -72.47 -23.96 -5.79
N HIS A 231 -72.79 -23.28 -6.89
CA HIS A 231 -72.33 -23.68 -8.22
C HIS A 231 -70.82 -23.59 -8.36
N PHE A 232 -70.20 -22.54 -7.82
CA PHE A 232 -68.75 -22.39 -7.76
C PHE A 232 -68.09 -23.54 -6.99
N GLN A 233 -68.62 -23.89 -5.82
CA GLN A 233 -68.11 -25.00 -5.01
C GLN A 233 -68.18 -26.34 -5.75
N GLN A 234 -69.31 -26.63 -6.40
CA GLN A 234 -69.48 -27.85 -7.21
C GLN A 234 -68.47 -27.90 -8.37
N TYR A 235 -68.32 -26.78 -9.08
CA TYR A 235 -67.35 -26.68 -10.18
C TYR A 235 -65.92 -26.91 -9.69
N MET A 236 -65.51 -26.26 -8.60
CA MET A 236 -64.17 -26.43 -8.03
C MET A 236 -63.90 -27.88 -7.59
N GLN A 237 -64.91 -28.58 -7.06
CA GLN A 237 -64.80 -29.99 -6.71
C GLN A 237 -64.57 -30.87 -7.95
N GLN A 238 -65.27 -30.58 -9.05
CA GLN A 238 -65.10 -31.29 -10.31
C GLN A 238 -63.71 -31.05 -10.92
N VAL A 239 -63.25 -29.79 -10.91
CA VAL A 239 -61.90 -29.44 -11.39
C VAL A 239 -60.84 -30.15 -10.57
N TYR A 240 -60.97 -30.18 -9.24
CA TYR A 240 -60.03 -30.88 -8.37
C TYR A 240 -59.99 -32.40 -8.66
N GLN A 241 -61.16 -33.04 -8.85
CA GLN A 241 -61.21 -34.46 -9.21
C GLN A 241 -60.53 -34.73 -10.56
N GLN A 242 -60.74 -33.86 -11.55
CA GLN A 242 -60.08 -33.96 -12.85
C GLN A 242 -58.56 -33.79 -12.73
N GLN A 243 -58.10 -32.86 -11.89
CA GLN A 243 -56.67 -32.64 -11.65
C GLN A 243 -56.00 -33.84 -10.99
N LEU A 244 -56.66 -34.50 -10.02
CA LEU A 244 -56.18 -35.75 -9.44
C LEU A 244 -56.04 -36.86 -10.47
N LEU A 245 -57.04 -37.01 -11.34
CA LEU A 245 -57.03 -38.03 -12.38
C LEU A 245 -55.89 -37.78 -13.38
N HIS A 246 -55.66 -36.52 -13.75
CA HIS A 246 -54.55 -36.13 -14.61
C HIS A 246 -53.19 -36.41 -13.95
N GLN A 247 -53.02 -36.06 -12.67
CA GLN A 247 -51.80 -36.35 -11.92
C GLN A 247 -51.52 -37.87 -11.84
N GLN A 248 -52.55 -38.69 -11.60
CA GLN A 248 -52.42 -40.15 -11.56
C GLN A 248 -51.94 -40.71 -12.90
N GLN A 249 -52.51 -40.22 -14.03
CA GLN A 249 -52.09 -40.63 -15.36
C GLN A 249 -50.62 -40.26 -15.65
N GLN A 250 -50.19 -39.06 -15.26
CA GLN A 250 -48.81 -38.62 -15.43
C GLN A 250 -47.85 -39.50 -14.62
N TYR A 251 -48.21 -39.86 -13.39
CA TYR A 251 -47.45 -40.79 -12.56
C TYR A 251 -47.34 -42.19 -13.19
N GLN A 252 -48.42 -42.66 -13.82
CA GLN A 252 -48.44 -43.94 -14.54
C GLN A 252 -47.51 -43.94 -15.75
N GLN A 253 -47.46 -42.84 -16.51
CA GLN A 253 -46.53 -42.67 -17.63
C GLN A 253 -45.07 -42.61 -17.16
N LEU A 254 -44.78 -41.90 -16.06
CA LEU A 254 -43.44 -41.87 -15.45
C LEU A 254 -42.99 -43.25 -14.95
N GLN A 255 -43.90 -44.04 -14.36
CA GLN A 255 -43.60 -45.42 -13.97
C GLN A 255 -43.35 -46.34 -15.17
N GLN A 256 -44.09 -46.17 -16.27
CA GLN A 256 -43.83 -46.92 -17.51
C GLN A 256 -42.49 -46.54 -18.16
N ASN A 257 -42.10 -45.25 -18.12
CA ASN A 257 -40.80 -44.78 -18.60
C ASN A 257 -39.62 -45.24 -17.73
N MET A 258 -39.83 -45.50 -16.43
CA MET A 258 -38.80 -46.07 -15.55
C MET A 258 -38.75 -47.61 -15.61
N SER A 259 -39.80 -48.27 -16.11
CA SER A 259 -39.89 -49.74 -16.23
C SER A 259 -39.31 -50.27 -17.55
N SER A 260 -38.86 -49.40 -18.47
CA SER A 260 -38.18 -49.79 -19.71
C SER A 260 -36.65 -49.87 -19.61
N VAL A 261 -36.08 -49.80 -18.41
CA VAL A 261 -34.65 -50.08 -18.18
C VAL A 261 -34.50 -51.30 -17.27
N ALA A 262 -34.70 -52.49 -17.84
CA ALA A 262 -34.24 -53.74 -17.24
C ALA A 262 -32.79 -54.03 -17.69
N PRO A 263 -31.92 -54.57 -16.81
CA PRO A 263 -30.49 -54.65 -17.03
C PRO A 263 -30.12 -55.90 -17.85
N THR A 264 -29.36 -55.72 -18.93
CA THR A 264 -28.65 -56.82 -19.60
C THR A 264 -27.29 -57.04 -18.93
N THR A 265 -27.17 -58.16 -18.24
CA THR A 265 -25.90 -58.70 -17.73
C THR A 265 -25.06 -59.28 -18.87
N THR A 266 -23.81 -58.81 -19.03
CA THR A 266 -22.67 -59.62 -19.52
C THR A 266 -21.35 -59.03 -18.98
N THR A 267 -20.82 -59.66 -17.92
CA THR A 267 -19.43 -60.14 -17.77
C THR A 267 -18.27 -59.18 -18.15
N ASN A 268 -17.53 -58.59 -17.19
CA ASN A 268 -16.41 -59.21 -16.46
C ASN A 268 -15.54 -58.18 -15.69
N ASN A 269 -15.22 -58.55 -14.44
CA ASN A 269 -14.04 -58.28 -13.60
C ASN A 269 -13.58 -56.83 -13.29
N ASN A 270 -13.80 -56.47 -12.01
CA ASN A 270 -13.11 -55.45 -11.22
C ASN A 270 -12.19 -56.17 -10.19
N PRO A 271 -11.18 -55.53 -9.58
CA PRO A 271 -11.50 -54.78 -8.36
C PRO A 271 -10.65 -53.51 -8.07
N ASN A 272 -11.35 -52.52 -7.47
CA ASN A 272 -10.91 -51.61 -6.38
C ASN A 272 -9.83 -50.52 -6.69
N VAL A 273 -9.95 -49.22 -6.37
CA VAL A 273 -10.62 -48.40 -5.31
C VAL A 273 -10.79 -46.94 -5.84
N THR A 274 -12.01 -46.37 -5.98
CA THR A 274 -12.76 -45.39 -5.13
C THR A 274 -12.19 -43.94 -5.10
N THR A 275 -12.76 -42.87 -5.73
CA THR A 275 -14.05 -42.10 -5.63
C THR A 275 -13.93 -40.80 -4.81
N VAL A 276 -14.18 -39.63 -5.43
CA VAL A 276 -15.04 -38.50 -4.95
C VAL A 276 -15.50 -37.68 -6.18
N ILE A 277 -16.71 -37.88 -6.70
CA ILE A 277 -17.93 -37.03 -6.61
C ILE A 277 -17.77 -35.58 -7.12
N THR A 278 -18.24 -35.34 -8.35
CA THR A 278 -18.57 -34.02 -8.92
C THR A 278 -20.08 -33.99 -9.18
N LYS A 279 -20.74 -32.93 -8.71
CA LYS A 279 -22.15 -32.62 -9.01
C LYS A 279 -22.20 -31.87 -10.34
N THR A 280 -23.03 -32.32 -11.27
CA THR A 280 -23.40 -31.55 -12.45
C THR A 280 -24.91 -31.57 -12.61
N GLU A 281 -25.45 -30.37 -12.71
CA GLU A 281 -26.83 -30.02 -13.03
C GLU A 281 -27.17 -30.45 -14.46
N THR A 282 -28.43 -30.83 -14.69
CA THR A 282 -29.11 -30.48 -15.94
C THR A 282 -30.62 -30.62 -15.77
N LYS A 283 -31.33 -29.49 -15.90
CA LYS A 283 -32.75 -29.43 -16.21
C LYS A 283 -32.92 -28.91 -17.64
N GLU A 284 -33.65 -29.73 -18.38
CA GLU A 284 -34.80 -29.39 -19.23
C GLU A 284 -34.60 -28.60 -20.53
N ILE A 285 -34.93 -29.36 -21.57
CA ILE A 285 -35.24 -29.03 -22.94
C ILE A 285 -36.63 -28.38 -23.01
N THR A 286 -36.78 -27.27 -23.72
CA THR A 286 -38.03 -26.94 -24.41
C THR A 286 -37.69 -26.37 -25.79
N GLN A 287 -38.33 -26.96 -26.82
CA GLN A 287 -38.27 -26.64 -28.25
C GLN A 287 -38.76 -25.21 -28.53
N ALA A 288 -38.00 -24.41 -29.27
CA ALA A 288 -38.03 -24.20 -30.74
C ALA A 288 -39.20 -23.32 -31.26
N GLN A 289 -38.87 -22.11 -31.72
CA GLN A 289 -39.13 -21.55 -33.07
C GLN A 289 -39.18 -20.02 -33.02
N GLN A 290 -38.17 -19.35 -33.61
CA GLN A 290 -38.38 -18.28 -34.62
C GLN A 290 -37.06 -17.81 -35.25
N GLN A 291 -37.04 -18.03 -36.56
CA GLN A 291 -36.24 -17.56 -37.69
C GLN A 291 -35.11 -16.51 -37.53
N GLN A 292 -34.02 -16.90 -38.18
CA GLN A 292 -32.94 -16.17 -38.87
C GLN A 292 -33.32 -14.82 -39.52
N MET A 293 -32.45 -13.81 -39.37
CA MET A 293 -31.63 -13.21 -40.46
C MET A 293 -30.89 -11.95 -39.98
N GLN A 294 -29.55 -11.97 -40.00
CA GLN A 294 -28.67 -10.99 -40.68
C GLN A 294 -27.22 -11.13 -40.18
N GLN A 295 -26.36 -11.60 -41.08
CA GLN A 295 -24.91 -11.49 -41.00
C GLN A 295 -24.48 -10.71 -42.24
N GLN A 296 -23.79 -9.58 -42.06
CA GLN A 296 -22.62 -9.15 -42.84
C GLN A 296 -22.34 -7.65 -42.66
N GLN A 297 -21.17 -7.32 -42.08
CA GLN A 297 -20.04 -6.66 -42.76
C GLN A 297 -19.13 -5.92 -41.75
N GLN A 298 -17.88 -6.37 -41.66
CA GLN A 298 -16.73 -5.47 -41.48
C GLN A 298 -16.38 -4.85 -42.84
N PRO A 299 -15.64 -3.73 -42.85
CA PRO A 299 -14.32 -3.81 -43.45
C PRO A 299 -13.23 -3.02 -42.70
N ASN A 300 -11.99 -3.45 -42.93
CA ASN A 300 -10.75 -2.86 -42.43
C ASN A 300 -10.17 -1.82 -43.40
N GLY A 301 -9.70 -0.70 -42.83
CA GLY A 301 -8.50 0.10 -43.21
C GLY A 301 -8.54 0.98 -44.47
N PRO A 302 -7.50 1.80 -44.73
CA PRO A 302 -6.49 2.42 -43.84
C PRO A 302 -6.39 3.95 -44.06
N THR A 303 -5.82 4.75 -43.14
CA THR A 303 -5.24 6.06 -43.51
C THR A 303 -4.09 6.47 -42.59
N SER A 304 -2.94 6.60 -43.24
CA SER A 304 -1.69 7.24 -42.84
C SER A 304 -1.81 8.74 -42.64
N VAL A 305 -1.25 9.29 -41.56
CA VAL A 305 -0.77 10.68 -41.52
C VAL A 305 0.57 10.70 -40.75
N PRO A 306 1.66 11.23 -41.34
CA PRO A 306 2.94 11.42 -40.67
C PRO A 306 2.92 12.74 -39.89
N THR A 307 3.34 12.72 -38.63
CA THR A 307 3.66 13.95 -37.89
C THR A 307 5.17 14.01 -37.71
N GLU A 308 5.75 14.97 -38.43
CA GLU A 308 7.15 15.34 -38.44
C GLU A 308 7.63 15.75 -37.04
N GLN A 309 8.71 15.12 -36.59
CA GLN A 309 9.58 15.67 -35.56
C GLN A 309 10.51 16.69 -36.24
N PRO A 310 10.67 17.92 -35.71
CA PRO A 310 11.76 18.76 -36.13
C PRO A 310 13.04 18.31 -35.42
N ASP A 311 13.88 17.61 -36.17
CA ASP A 311 15.31 17.51 -35.90
C ASP A 311 15.90 18.93 -35.99
N THR A 312 16.23 19.53 -34.85
CA THR A 312 17.22 20.62 -34.81
C THR A 312 18.49 20.12 -34.17
N ASN A 313 19.34 19.52 -35.01
CA ASN A 313 20.79 19.59 -34.85
C ASN A 313 21.20 21.07 -34.91
N GLY A 314 21.25 21.70 -33.74
CA GLY A 314 21.85 23.01 -33.51
C GLY A 314 23.22 22.81 -32.88
N ASN A 315 24.23 23.30 -33.59
CA ASN A 315 25.66 23.34 -33.26
C ASN A 315 26.01 23.37 -31.77
N LYS A 316 27.00 22.55 -31.39
CA LYS A 316 27.86 22.78 -30.23
C LYS A 316 28.62 24.09 -30.47
N GLU A 317 28.04 25.20 -30.05
CA GLU A 317 28.80 26.40 -29.73
C GLU A 317 29.37 26.18 -28.33
N ASP A 318 30.70 26.20 -28.24
CA ASP A 318 31.43 26.23 -26.98
C ASP A 318 31.00 27.49 -26.22
N HIS A 319 29.99 27.38 -25.36
CA HIS A 319 29.60 28.43 -24.44
C HIS A 319 30.74 28.61 -23.43
N GLU A 320 31.63 29.56 -23.69
CA GLU A 320 32.49 30.15 -22.66
C GLU A 320 31.57 30.65 -21.54
N LEU A 321 31.56 29.95 -20.41
CA LEU A 321 30.78 30.32 -19.23
C LEU A 321 31.20 31.73 -18.78
N PRO A 322 30.26 32.63 -18.46
CA PRO A 322 30.56 33.98 -18.00
C PRO A 322 31.47 33.94 -16.76
N PRO A 323 32.44 34.89 -16.62
CA PRO A 323 33.27 34.96 -15.44
C PRO A 323 32.42 35.19 -14.18
N LEU A 324 32.52 34.26 -13.22
CA LEU A 324 31.79 34.30 -11.95
C LEU A 324 32.28 35.48 -11.08
N ALA A 325 31.36 36.36 -10.66
CA ALA A 325 31.69 37.42 -9.71
C ALA A 325 32.02 36.83 -8.33
N ALA A 326 32.85 37.50 -7.53
CA ALA A 326 33.06 37.07 -6.15
C ALA A 326 31.81 37.37 -5.31
N ALA A 327 31.36 36.39 -4.52
CA ALA A 327 30.30 36.62 -3.54
C ALA A 327 30.78 37.51 -2.38
N SER A 328 29.87 38.31 -1.85
CA SER A 328 30.08 39.11 -0.64
C SER A 328 29.48 38.40 0.56
N MET A 329 30.17 38.43 1.71
CA MET A 329 29.73 37.83 2.98
C MET A 329 29.98 38.78 4.15
N TRP A 330 29.04 38.88 5.08
CA TRP A 330 29.14 39.70 6.30
C TRP A 330 28.27 39.12 7.42
N THR A 331 28.38 39.67 8.63
CA THR A 331 27.58 39.24 9.79
C THR A 331 26.79 40.39 10.41
N ARG A 332 25.69 40.08 11.10
CA ARG A 332 24.89 41.02 11.90
C ARG A 332 24.65 40.48 13.31
N LYS A 333 24.51 41.40 14.28
CA LYS A 333 24.39 41.06 15.71
C LYS A 333 22.96 40.91 16.23
N ASP A 334 21.97 41.22 15.41
CA ASP A 334 20.55 41.20 15.74
C ASP A 334 19.90 39.81 15.56
N ILE A 335 20.61 38.76 16.00
CA ILE A 335 20.20 37.36 15.85
C ILE A 335 18.85 37.03 16.50
N LYS A 336 18.52 37.69 17.63
CA LYS A 336 17.24 37.48 18.31
C LYS A 336 16.05 37.98 17.49
N GLU A 337 16.14 39.21 17.00
CA GLU A 337 15.10 39.84 16.17
C GLU A 337 14.93 39.09 14.84
N PHE A 338 16.04 38.66 14.24
CA PHE A 338 16.04 37.84 13.03
C PHE A 338 15.26 36.53 13.24
N LYS A 339 15.62 35.73 14.26
CA LYS A 339 14.93 34.46 14.57
C LYS A 339 13.45 34.66 14.89
N GLU A 340 13.11 35.70 15.67
CA GLU A 340 11.72 36.01 16.01
C GLU A 340 10.88 36.37 14.78
N SER A 341 11.45 37.10 13.82
CA SER A 341 10.77 37.47 12.58
C SER A 341 10.44 36.27 11.71
N LEU A 342 11.33 35.27 11.66
CA LEU A 342 11.17 34.07 10.82
C LEU A 342 10.39 32.95 11.50
N ARG A 343 10.28 32.92 12.83
CA ARG A 343 9.50 31.87 13.55
C ARG A 343 8.04 31.75 13.14
N LYS A 344 7.45 32.83 12.60
CA LYS A 344 6.05 32.83 12.12
C LYS A 344 5.90 32.15 10.77
N ASP A 345 6.98 32.09 9.99
CA ASP A 345 7.02 31.49 8.68
C ASP A 345 7.66 30.10 8.76
N LYS A 346 6.86 29.07 8.51
CA LYS A 346 7.33 27.68 8.61
C LYS A 346 8.32 27.32 7.49
N ASP A 347 8.26 28.00 6.36
CA ASP A 347 9.11 27.69 5.20
C ASP A 347 10.52 28.29 5.36
N SER A 348 10.68 29.25 6.27
CA SER A 348 11.94 29.90 6.64
C SER A 348 12.68 29.21 7.79
N VAL A 349 12.11 28.12 8.36
CA VAL A 349 12.70 27.39 9.49
C VAL A 349 12.83 25.90 9.16
N ILE A 350 14.06 25.41 9.05
CA ILE A 350 14.35 24.02 8.68
C ILE A 350 15.07 23.32 9.83
N LYS A 351 14.63 22.12 10.19
CA LYS A 351 15.35 21.24 11.11
C LYS A 351 16.26 20.32 10.31
N ILE A 352 17.57 20.50 10.46
CA ILE A 352 18.61 19.70 9.80
C ILE A 352 19.07 18.64 10.80
N GLY A 353 18.77 17.38 10.54
CA GLY A 353 19.15 16.25 11.36
C GLY A 353 20.65 16.01 11.41
N SER A 354 21.08 15.15 12.32
CA SER A 354 22.51 14.86 12.48
C SER A 354 23.01 13.99 11.34
N GLY A 355 24.08 14.39 10.66
CA GLY A 355 24.57 13.69 9.48
C GLY A 355 23.88 14.10 8.18
N GLU A 356 22.90 15.01 8.24
CA GLU A 356 22.14 15.46 7.07
C GLU A 356 22.80 16.68 6.40
N THR A 357 22.55 16.82 5.10
CA THR A 357 22.84 18.03 4.33
C THR A 357 21.54 18.50 3.70
N VAL A 358 21.24 19.79 3.83
CA VAL A 358 20.08 20.40 3.18
C VAL A 358 20.55 21.34 2.09
N THR A 359 19.98 21.20 0.90
CA THR A 359 20.23 22.11 -0.23
C THR A 359 18.96 22.89 -0.53
N VAL A 360 19.02 24.22 -0.39
CA VAL A 360 17.95 25.11 -0.82
C VAL A 360 18.26 25.56 -2.24
N ARG A 361 17.39 25.19 -3.19
CA ARG A 361 17.48 25.57 -4.60
C ARG A 361 16.73 26.87 -4.83
N VAL A 362 17.42 27.88 -5.34
CA VAL A 362 16.86 29.23 -5.59
C VAL A 362 17.08 29.59 -7.06
N PRO A 363 16.06 29.42 -7.92
CA PRO A 363 16.13 29.83 -9.32
C PRO A 363 16.36 31.34 -9.46
N THR A 364 17.12 31.74 -10.48
CA THR A 364 17.27 33.15 -10.86
C THR A 364 15.96 33.69 -11.39
N HIS A 365 15.54 34.86 -10.90
CA HIS A 365 14.36 35.55 -11.40
C HIS A 365 14.68 36.40 -12.64
N GLU A 366 13.79 36.45 -13.63
CA GLU A 366 13.99 37.22 -14.88
C GLU A 366 14.23 38.71 -14.62
N ASP A 367 13.48 39.30 -13.67
CA ASP A 367 13.67 40.69 -13.23
C ASP A 367 14.77 40.88 -12.17
N GLY A 368 15.53 39.84 -11.84
CA GLY A 368 16.52 39.87 -10.77
C GLY A 368 17.94 40.09 -11.30
N SER A 369 18.79 40.73 -10.49
CA SER A 369 20.20 40.95 -10.80
C SER A 369 21.17 40.39 -9.75
N CYS A 370 20.70 40.12 -8.53
CA CYS A 370 21.53 39.66 -7.42
C CYS A 370 20.72 38.83 -6.43
N LEU A 371 21.30 37.75 -5.92
CA LEU A 371 20.75 36.96 -4.83
C LEU A 371 21.29 37.49 -3.50
N PHE A 372 20.43 37.56 -2.49
CA PHE A 372 20.78 37.79 -1.11
C PHE A 372 20.32 36.62 -0.24
N TRP A 373 21.15 36.24 0.73
CA TRP A 373 20.82 35.21 1.71
C TRP A 373 21.19 35.67 3.11
N GLU A 374 20.40 35.24 4.08
CA GLU A 374 20.63 35.45 5.50
C GLU A 374 20.30 34.16 6.26
N PHE A 375 21.13 33.77 7.22
CA PHE A 375 20.87 32.58 8.02
C PHE A 375 21.47 32.63 9.43
N SER A 376 20.85 31.86 10.33
CA SER A 376 21.34 31.61 11.68
C SER A 376 20.87 30.26 12.20
N THR A 377 21.52 29.74 13.25
CA THR A 377 21.13 28.51 13.94
C THR A 377 20.90 28.75 15.43
N ASP A 378 20.21 27.84 16.14
CA ASP A 378 19.91 28.06 17.57
C ASP A 378 21.14 28.00 18.49
N TYR A 379 21.93 26.93 18.43
CA TYR A 379 22.91 26.62 19.49
C TYR A 379 24.31 26.21 19.02
N TYR A 380 24.46 25.89 17.74
CA TYR A 380 25.66 25.27 17.20
C TYR A 380 25.94 25.76 15.79
N ASP A 381 27.19 25.72 15.39
CA ASP A 381 27.63 26.03 14.03
C ASP A 381 27.03 25.07 12.98
N ILE A 382 27.05 25.47 11.71
CA ILE A 382 26.69 24.63 10.56
C ILE A 382 27.64 24.91 9.40
N GLY A 383 27.89 23.91 8.55
CA GLY A 383 28.59 24.11 7.28
C GLY A 383 27.71 24.89 6.31
N PHE A 384 28.28 25.88 5.63
CA PHE A 384 27.57 26.66 4.62
C PHE A 384 28.45 26.88 3.38
N GLY A 385 27.87 26.60 2.21
CA GLY A 385 28.44 26.89 0.90
C GLY A 385 27.37 27.24 -0.13
N VAL A 386 27.80 27.77 -1.27
CA VAL A 386 26.92 28.21 -2.35
C VAL A 386 27.49 27.74 -3.68
N TYR A 387 26.66 27.08 -4.48
CA TYR A 387 26.96 26.67 -5.85
C TYR A 387 25.96 27.29 -6.82
N PHE A 388 26.31 27.35 -8.10
CA PHE A 388 25.43 27.79 -9.18
C PHE A 388 25.32 26.72 -10.25
N GLU A 389 24.10 26.26 -10.48
CA GLU A 389 23.76 25.23 -11.47
C GLU A 389 23.25 25.91 -12.75
N TRP A 390 23.94 25.69 -13.87
CA TRP A 390 23.58 26.21 -15.19
C TRP A 390 22.45 25.38 -15.79
N THR A 391 21.21 25.71 -15.41
CA THR A 391 20.00 25.01 -15.85
C THR A 391 18.84 25.99 -16.09
N VAL A 392 17.86 25.57 -16.89
CA VAL A 392 16.63 26.33 -17.10
C VAL A 392 15.50 25.58 -16.40
N GLU A 393 15.19 25.98 -15.16
CA GLU A 393 14.01 25.44 -14.45
C GLU A 393 12.72 26.14 -14.95
N PRO A 394 11.62 25.40 -15.15
CA PRO A 394 10.36 25.97 -15.64
C PRO A 394 9.61 26.79 -14.57
N SER A 395 10.08 26.80 -13.32
CA SER A 395 9.44 27.44 -12.18
C SER A 395 10.43 28.27 -11.39
N ASN A 396 10.01 29.46 -10.95
CA ASN A 396 10.79 30.34 -10.06
C ASN A 396 10.59 30.00 -8.56
N ALA A 397 10.00 28.84 -8.25
CA ALA A 397 9.72 28.44 -6.88
C ALA A 397 11.00 27.96 -6.17
N VAL A 398 11.21 28.41 -4.94
CA VAL A 398 12.28 27.92 -4.08
C VAL A 398 11.93 26.51 -3.60
N THR A 399 12.83 25.54 -3.80
CA THR A 399 12.64 24.15 -3.36
C THR A 399 13.71 23.77 -2.34
N VAL A 400 13.34 22.90 -1.40
CA VAL A 400 14.24 22.44 -0.33
C VAL A 400 14.43 20.94 -0.51
N HIS A 401 15.67 20.52 -0.72
CA HIS A 401 16.07 19.12 -0.78
C HIS A 401 16.83 18.74 0.49
N VAL A 402 16.38 17.69 1.15
CA VAL A 402 17.03 17.12 2.34
C VAL A 402 17.68 15.82 1.93
N SER A 403 18.99 15.73 2.12
CA SER A 403 19.76 14.52 1.87
C SER A 403 20.35 14.02 3.20
N GLU A 404 20.03 12.79 3.61
CA GLU A 404 20.75 12.13 4.70
C GLU A 404 22.13 11.73 4.14
N SER A 405 23.22 12.38 4.58
CA SER A 405 24.59 12.20 4.04
C SER A 405 24.79 12.71 2.60
N SER A 406 25.98 13.27 2.33
CA SER A 406 26.44 13.77 1.02
C SER A 406 26.58 12.67 -0.06
N ASP A 407 25.92 11.52 0.10
CA ASP A 407 26.24 10.29 -0.62
C ASP A 407 25.03 9.34 -0.84
N GLU A 408 23.80 9.85 -0.71
CA GLU A 408 22.57 9.08 -0.91
C GLU A 408 21.72 9.60 -2.09
N GLU A 409 22.34 9.95 -3.22
CA GLU A 409 21.60 10.02 -4.50
C GLU A 409 21.23 8.62 -5.05
N ASP A 410 21.73 7.52 -4.47
CA ASP A 410 21.56 6.15 -4.99
C ASP A 410 20.48 5.29 -4.28
N LEU A 411 19.68 5.84 -3.35
CA LEU A 411 18.69 5.06 -2.60
C LEU A 411 17.28 4.98 -3.23
N GLU A 412 17.02 5.62 -4.38
CA GLU A 412 15.68 5.61 -5.00
C GLU A 412 15.58 4.89 -6.36
N GLU A 413 16.64 4.26 -6.89
CA GLU A 413 16.57 3.51 -8.15
C GLU A 413 16.95 2.03 -8.02
N GLU A 414 16.17 1.25 -7.25
CA GLU A 414 16.13 -0.21 -7.44
C GLU A 414 14.69 -0.67 -7.71
N GLN A 415 14.20 -0.37 -8.92
CA GLN A 415 13.12 -1.12 -9.57
C GLN A 415 13.01 -0.84 -11.08
N GLN A 416 14.08 -1.11 -11.83
CA GLN A 416 13.91 -1.46 -13.25
C GLN A 416 15.04 -2.38 -13.71
N GLU A 417 14.72 -3.68 -13.81
CA GLU A 417 15.51 -4.62 -14.58
C GLU A 417 15.60 -4.11 -16.03
N ASN A 418 16.78 -3.62 -16.43
CA ASN A 418 17.17 -3.62 -17.83
C ASN A 418 18.60 -4.14 -17.96
N LYS A 419 18.67 -5.32 -18.58
CA LYS A 419 19.85 -6.09 -18.90
C LYS A 419 20.62 -5.37 -20.01
N VAL A 420 21.71 -4.66 -19.71
CA VAL A 420 22.64 -4.16 -20.76
C VAL A 420 24.10 -4.27 -20.32
N ASP A 421 24.88 -4.77 -21.28
CA ASP A 421 26.31 -5.06 -21.46
C ASP A 421 27.39 -4.46 -20.53
N VAL A 422 28.47 -5.24 -20.35
CA VAL A 422 29.53 -5.14 -19.32
C VAL A 422 30.85 -4.51 -19.84
N GLU A 423 30.85 -3.76 -20.95
CA GLU A 423 32.11 -3.23 -21.54
C GLU A 423 32.12 -1.75 -21.99
N GLN A 424 31.57 -0.81 -21.21
CA GLN A 424 31.91 0.62 -21.39
C GLN A 424 32.18 1.32 -20.05
N GLY A 425 33.43 1.76 -19.88
CA GLY A 425 33.86 2.56 -18.74
C GLY A 425 33.27 3.98 -18.75
N SER A 426 33.09 4.51 -17.54
CA SER A 426 32.62 5.86 -17.18
C SER A 426 31.18 6.19 -17.60
N LYS A 427 30.23 6.03 -16.65
CA LYS A 427 28.93 6.70 -16.71
C LYS A 427 29.18 8.20 -16.92
N GLN A 428 28.62 8.78 -17.97
CA GLN A 428 28.52 10.24 -18.11
C GLN A 428 27.41 10.70 -17.17
N ASP A 429 27.77 11.47 -16.14
CA ASP A 429 26.82 12.18 -15.30
C ASP A 429 26.05 13.18 -16.17
N ASN A 430 24.76 12.93 -16.42
CA ASN A 430 23.85 13.86 -17.08
C ASN A 430 23.47 15.06 -16.16
N ARG A 431 24.33 15.43 -15.21
CA ARG A 431 24.08 16.55 -14.29
C ARG A 431 24.42 17.87 -14.97
N PRO A 432 23.58 18.92 -14.81
CA PRO A 432 23.87 20.24 -15.37
C PRO A 432 25.20 20.80 -14.83
N PRO A 433 25.95 21.57 -15.64
CA PRO A 433 27.21 22.18 -15.21
C PRO A 433 27.02 23.00 -13.93
N THR A 434 27.89 22.83 -12.94
CA THR A 434 27.78 23.47 -11.62
C THR A 434 29.08 24.16 -11.23
N ASP A 435 29.02 25.45 -10.88
CA ASP A 435 30.14 26.24 -10.40
C ASP A 435 30.10 26.45 -8.88
N GLU A 436 31.26 26.45 -8.23
CA GLU A 436 31.40 26.76 -6.81
C GLU A 436 31.59 28.28 -6.60
N ILE A 437 30.63 28.92 -5.91
CA ILE A 437 30.71 30.34 -5.56
C ILE A 437 31.34 30.50 -4.17
N ILE A 438 30.86 29.73 -3.20
CA ILE A 438 31.36 29.72 -1.82
C ILE A 438 31.61 28.26 -1.42
N PRO A 439 32.87 27.87 -1.13
CA PRO A 439 33.17 26.54 -0.60
C PRO A 439 32.48 26.32 0.75
N VAL A 440 32.09 25.07 1.02
CA VAL A 440 31.43 24.70 2.28
C VAL A 440 32.42 24.81 3.44
N TYR A 441 32.17 25.76 4.33
CA TYR A 441 32.91 25.91 5.58
C TYR A 441 31.97 26.08 6.78
N ARG A 442 32.43 25.65 7.95
CA ARG A 442 31.71 25.78 9.22
C ARG A 442 31.58 27.25 9.61
N ARG A 443 30.37 27.68 9.94
CA ARG A 443 30.03 29.05 10.33
C ARG A 443 29.39 29.07 11.71
N ASP A 444 29.90 29.92 12.60
CA ASP A 444 29.36 30.15 13.95
C ASP A 444 28.08 31.01 13.91
N CYS A 445 27.15 30.64 13.03
CA CYS A 445 25.89 31.33 12.79
C CYS A 445 24.86 31.16 13.93
N HIS A 446 25.26 30.54 15.03
CA HIS A 446 24.54 30.53 16.30
C HIS A 446 24.85 31.77 17.16
N GLU A 447 25.96 32.46 16.87
CA GLU A 447 26.38 33.68 17.57
C GLU A 447 25.91 34.95 16.85
N GLU A 448 26.06 35.00 15.53
CA GLU A 448 25.69 36.13 14.66
C GLU A 448 24.88 35.66 13.44
N VAL A 449 24.08 36.55 12.84
CA VAL A 449 23.38 36.27 11.58
C VAL A 449 24.38 36.38 10.43
N TYR A 450 24.59 35.30 9.69
CA TYR A 450 25.42 35.32 8.49
C TYR A 450 24.61 35.79 7.30
N CYS A 451 25.17 36.71 6.53
CA CYS A 451 24.55 37.32 5.38
C CYS A 451 25.50 37.24 4.19
N GLY A 452 24.95 37.23 2.98
CA GLY A 452 25.75 37.38 1.79
C GLY A 452 24.94 37.73 0.56
N SER A 453 25.66 38.04 -0.52
CA SER A 453 25.08 38.34 -1.81
C SER A 453 25.97 37.93 -2.97
N HIS A 454 25.34 37.62 -4.11
CA HIS A 454 26.04 37.28 -5.34
C HIS A 454 25.27 37.80 -6.56
N ALA A 455 25.96 38.56 -7.42
CA ALA A 455 25.39 39.04 -8.67
C ALA A 455 25.13 37.85 -9.60
N TYR A 456 24.01 37.86 -10.32
CA TYR A 456 23.64 36.75 -11.19
C TYR A 456 24.70 36.56 -12.29
N PRO A 457 25.36 35.39 -12.37
CA PRO A 457 26.30 35.11 -13.45
C PRO A 457 25.58 34.84 -14.77
N GLY A 458 24.31 34.41 -14.70
CA GLY A 458 23.41 34.16 -15.81
C GLY A 458 22.10 33.56 -15.30
N GLN A 459 21.32 32.94 -16.20
CA GLN A 459 20.13 32.18 -15.83
C GLN A 459 20.53 30.80 -15.29
N GLY A 460 20.01 30.43 -14.13
CA GLY A 460 20.37 29.20 -13.45
C GLY A 460 19.70 29.04 -12.09
N VAL A 461 20.24 28.15 -11.26
CA VAL A 461 19.72 27.85 -9.93
C VAL A 461 20.86 27.93 -8.91
N TYR A 462 20.68 28.74 -7.86
CA TYR A 462 21.60 28.75 -6.73
C TYR A 462 21.32 27.56 -5.81
N LEU A 463 22.38 26.89 -5.36
CA LEU A 463 22.32 25.79 -4.41
C LEU A 463 22.96 26.24 -3.10
N LEU A 464 22.13 26.65 -2.13
CA LEU A 464 22.58 26.99 -0.78
C LEU A 464 22.68 25.70 0.02
N LYS A 465 23.91 25.24 0.26
CA LYS A 465 24.18 24.00 0.97
C LYS A 465 24.41 24.26 2.45
N PHE A 466 23.54 23.71 3.28
CA PHE A 466 23.63 23.68 4.73
C PHE A 466 24.05 22.28 5.18
N ASP A 467 25.33 22.13 5.50
CA ASP A 467 25.98 20.87 5.76
C ASP A 467 26.07 20.61 7.28
N ASN A 468 25.37 19.57 7.74
CA ASN A 468 25.45 19.03 9.10
C ASN A 468 25.99 17.59 9.13
N SER A 469 26.64 17.15 8.05
CA SER A 469 27.21 15.81 7.88
C SER A 469 28.22 15.47 8.97
N TYR A 470 29.07 16.44 9.35
CA TYR A 470 30.07 16.31 10.40
C TYR A 470 29.44 16.13 11.79
N SER A 471 28.23 16.65 12.00
CA SER A 471 27.58 16.54 13.30
C SER A 471 27.08 15.13 13.51
N LEU A 472 27.58 14.51 14.56
CA LEU A 472 27.23 13.13 14.87
C LEU A 472 25.92 13.03 15.68
N TRP A 473 25.62 14.01 16.53
CA TRP A 473 24.55 13.92 17.54
C TRP A 473 23.63 15.14 17.63
N ARG A 474 23.91 16.19 16.86
CA ARG A 474 23.23 17.48 17.04
C ARG A 474 22.52 17.84 15.77
N SER A 475 21.20 17.71 15.80
CA SER A 475 20.36 18.42 14.85
C SER A 475 20.57 19.94 14.99
N LYS A 476 20.39 20.67 13.90
CA LYS A 476 20.40 22.13 13.86
C LYS A 476 19.01 22.61 13.49
N THR A 477 18.57 23.67 14.15
CA THR A 477 17.41 24.45 13.70
C THR A 477 17.96 25.64 12.94
N LEU A 478 17.78 25.63 11.62
CA LEU A 478 18.21 26.68 10.70
C LEU A 478 17.07 27.67 10.49
N TYR A 479 17.35 28.95 10.66
CA TYR A 479 16.50 30.06 10.26
C TYR A 479 17.17 30.70 9.05
N TYR A 480 16.50 30.75 7.91
CA TYR A 480 17.07 31.31 6.70
C TYR A 480 16.06 32.20 5.97
N ARG A 481 16.58 33.11 5.16
CA ARG A 481 15.81 33.97 4.27
C ARG A 481 16.60 34.20 2.99
N VAL A 482 15.92 34.14 1.85
CA VAL A 482 16.48 34.48 0.54
C VAL A 482 15.59 35.47 -0.18
N TYR A 483 16.19 36.38 -0.94
CA TYR A 483 15.49 37.38 -1.76
C TYR A 483 16.42 37.87 -2.86
N TYR A 484 15.85 38.49 -3.89
CA TYR A 484 16.61 39.06 -5.00
C TYR A 484 16.40 40.58 -5.08
N SER A 485 17.38 41.28 -5.64
CA SER A 485 17.23 42.69 -6.05
C SER A 485 16.97 42.78 -7.55
N ARG A 486 16.35 43.89 -7.97
CA ARG A 486 16.26 44.30 -9.37
C ARG A 486 17.52 45.07 -9.74
#